data_AF-A0A1J3JRM9-F1
#
_entry.id   AF-A0A1J3JRM9-F1
#
_cell.length_a   1.000
_cell.length_b   1.000
_cell.length_c   1.000
_cell.angle_alpha   90.00
_cell.angle_beta   90.00
_cell.angle_gamma   90.00
#
_symmetry.space_group_name_H-M   'P 1'
#
loop_
_entity.id
_entity.type
_entity.pdbx_description
1 polymer ?
#
loop_
_entity_poly.entity_id
_entity_poly.type
_entity_poly.pdbx_seq_one_letter_code
_entity_poly.pdbx_strand_id
1 'polypeptide(L)' 'MTPKGETALNTAVKRNHLQIVKELLDAGADIGHVSKVGLRVIEYAILPGFYDICQLLFKQLTLEQKREIQDPETYA' A
#
# COMPACT_ATOMS: atom_id res chain seq x y z
N MET A 1 -10.44 -1.97 -10.90
CA MET A 1 -10.47 -1.02 -9.76
C MET A 1 -11.84 -1.12 -9.09
N THR A 2 -11.91 -1.25 -7.77
CA THR A 2 -13.19 -1.39 -7.03
C THR A 2 -13.96 -0.06 -6.98
N PRO A 3 -15.24 -0.03 -6.53
CA PRO A 3 -15.98 1.23 -6.34
C PRO A 3 -15.24 2.25 -5.46
N LYS A 4 -14.41 1.78 -4.51
CA LYS A 4 -13.55 2.59 -3.62
C LYS A 4 -12.21 3.02 -4.25
N GLY A 5 -11.96 2.69 -5.51
CA GLY A 5 -10.67 2.97 -6.13
C GLY A 5 -9.57 2.01 -5.70
N GLU A 6 -9.90 0.85 -5.11
CA GLU A 6 -8.86 -0.07 -4.64
C GLU A 6 -8.33 -0.95 -5.79
N THR A 7 -7.03 -1.21 -5.76
CA THR A 7 -6.33 -2.13 -6.68
C THR A 7 -6.38 -3.58 -6.16
N ALA A 8 -5.93 -4.52 -6.99
CA ALA A 8 -5.74 -5.91 -6.56
C ALA A 8 -4.75 -5.98 -5.37
N LEU A 9 -3.69 -5.18 -5.41
CA LEU A 9 -2.70 -5.10 -4.33
C LEU A 9 -3.31 -4.61 -3.03
N ASN A 10 -4.15 -3.57 -3.04
CA ASN A 10 -4.86 -3.09 -1.84
C ASN A 10 -5.69 -4.21 -1.21
N THR A 11 -6.37 -5.01 -2.03
CA THR A 11 -7.20 -6.12 -1.54
C THR A 11 -6.34 -7.22 -0.91
N ALA A 12 -5.19 -7.56 -1.50
CA ALA A 12 -4.26 -8.54 -0.95
C ALA A 12 -3.66 -8.07 0.38
N VAL A 13 -3.29 -6.80 0.48
CA VAL A 13 -2.78 -6.19 1.72
C VAL A 13 -3.83 -6.19 2.82
N LYS A 14 -5.06 -5.75 2.54
CA LYS A 14 -6.17 -5.73 3.51
C LYS A 14 -6.50 -7.11 4.08
N ARG A 15 -6.22 -8.17 3.31
CA ARG A 15 -6.41 -9.56 3.73
C ARG A 15 -5.17 -10.18 4.38
N ASN A 16 -4.07 -9.43 4.53
CA ASN A 16 -2.78 -9.91 5.00
C ASN A 16 -2.23 -11.10 4.18
N HIS A 17 -2.50 -11.14 2.86
CA HIS A 17 -2.05 -12.22 1.99
C HIS A 17 -0.64 -11.96 1.47
N LEU A 18 0.36 -12.16 2.32
CA LEU A 18 1.78 -11.87 2.04
C LEU A 18 2.28 -12.43 0.70
N GLN A 19 1.93 -13.68 0.39
CA GLN A 19 2.39 -14.34 -0.84
C GLN A 19 1.82 -13.67 -2.11
N ILE A 20 0.53 -13.35 -2.10
CA ILE A 20 -0.12 -12.64 -3.20
C ILE A 20 0.44 -11.22 -3.35
N VAL A 21 0.74 -10.55 -2.23
CA VAL A 21 1.39 -9.24 -2.25
C VAL A 21 2.74 -9.32 -2.98
N LYS A 22 3.58 -10.33 -2.69
CA LYS A 22 4.85 -10.53 -3.40
C LYS A 22 4.65 -10.73 -4.89
N GLU A 23 3.77 -11.66 -5.28
CA GLU A 23 3.50 -11.94 -6.69
C GLU A 23 3.01 -10.71 -7.46
N LEU A 24 2.15 -9.89 -6.84
CA LEU A 24 1.68 -8.65 -7.44
C LEU A 24 2.79 -7.61 -7.56
N LEU A 25 3.66 -7.46 -6.56
CA LEU A 25 4.80 -6.55 -6.61
C LEU A 25 5.81 -6.99 -7.69
N ASP A 26 6.09 -8.29 -7.78
CA ASP A 26 6.98 -8.86 -8.80
C ASP A 26 6.41 -8.67 -10.22
N ALA A 27 5.08 -8.65 -10.35
CA ALA A 27 4.39 -8.31 -11.60
C ALA A 27 4.38 -6.79 -11.92
N GLY A 28 5.01 -5.95 -11.10
CA GLY A 28 5.08 -4.50 -11.31
C GLY A 28 3.80 -3.76 -10.90
N ALA A 29 3.05 -4.28 -9.91
CA ALA A 29 1.87 -3.59 -9.41
C ALA A 29 2.22 -2.19 -8.89
N ASP A 30 1.39 -1.22 -9.25
CA ASP A 30 1.54 0.16 -8.79
C ASP A 30 1.25 0.28 -7.28
N ILE A 31 2.27 0.73 -6.54
CA ILE A 31 2.23 1.00 -5.10
C ILE A 31 1.95 2.47 -4.78
N GLY A 32 2.04 3.37 -5.77
CA GLY A 32 1.79 4.79 -5.63
C GLY A 32 0.32 5.17 -5.72
N HIS A 33 -0.54 4.25 -6.18
CA HIS A 33 -1.95 4.51 -6.34
C HIS A 33 -2.65 4.87 -5.03
N VAL A 34 -3.33 6.02 -5.04
CA VAL A 34 -4.17 6.49 -3.94
C VAL A 34 -5.63 6.11 -4.22
N SER A 35 -6.25 5.40 -3.28
CA SER A 35 -7.66 5.04 -3.36
C SER A 35 -8.57 6.27 -3.25
N LYS A 36 -9.87 6.12 -3.55
CA LYS A 36 -10.83 7.24 -3.43
C LYS A 36 -11.03 7.73 -2.00
N VAL A 37 -10.60 6.95 -1.02
CA VAL A 37 -10.63 7.35 0.40
C VAL A 37 -9.31 8.00 0.85
N GLY A 38 -8.44 8.38 -0.10
CA GLY A 38 -7.16 9.02 0.19
C GLY A 38 -6.06 8.07 0.63
N LEU A 39 -6.33 6.75 0.66
CA LEU A 39 -5.38 5.79 1.21
C LEU A 39 -4.51 5.12 0.14
N ARG A 40 -3.20 5.03 0.40
CA ARG A 40 -2.20 4.26 -0.36
C ARG A 40 -2.10 2.83 0.14
N VAL A 41 -1.50 1.97 -0.69
CA VAL A 41 -1.42 0.53 -0.40
C VAL A 41 -0.70 0.21 0.92
N ILE A 42 0.34 0.98 1.27
CA ILE A 42 1.09 0.78 2.51
C ILE A 42 0.31 1.16 3.77
N GLU A 43 -0.60 2.12 3.67
CA GLU A 43 -1.39 2.59 4.80
C GLU A 43 -2.39 1.50 5.23
N TYR A 44 -2.88 0.70 4.27
CA TYR A 44 -3.65 -0.51 4.56
C TYR A 44 -2.84 -1.60 5.28
N ALA A 45 -1.51 -1.58 5.21
CA ALA A 45 -0.64 -2.51 5.96
C ALA A 45 -0.24 -1.93 7.32
N ILE A 46 0.00 -0.61 7.41
CA ILE A 46 0.42 0.08 8.63
C ILE A 46 -0.68 0.06 9.68
N LEU A 47 -1.91 0.45 9.32
CA LEU A 47 -3.03 0.58 10.26
C LEU A 47 -3.29 -0.72 11.08
N PRO A 48 -3.35 -1.91 10.47
CA PRO A 48 -3.50 -3.16 11.21
C PRO A 48 -2.17 -3.74 11.75
N GLY A 49 -1.02 -3.14 11.44
CA GLY A 49 0.29 -3.61 11.91
C GLY A 49 0.84 -4.83 11.17
N PHE A 50 0.58 -4.97 9.86
CA PHE A 50 1.11 -6.08 9.06
C PHE A 50 2.60 -5.87 8.71
N TYR A 51 3.47 -6.03 9.71
CA TYR A 51 4.90 -5.72 9.64
C TYR A 51 5.62 -6.31 8.42
N ASP A 52 5.37 -7.58 8.08
CA ASP A 52 6.02 -8.23 6.94
C ASP A 52 5.65 -7.59 5.61
N ILE A 53 4.37 -7.23 5.46
CA ILE A 53 3.86 -6.54 4.27
C ILE A 53 4.39 -5.11 4.24
N CYS A 54 4.39 -4.41 5.39
CA CYS A 54 4.99 -3.08 5.50
C CYS A 54 6.45 -3.09 5.05
N GLN A 55 7.26 -4.05 5.51
CA GLN A 55 8.66 -4.16 5.10
C GLN A 55 8.82 -4.42 3.61
N LEU A 56 7.99 -5.27 3.00
CA LEU A 56 8.02 -5.52 1.57
C LEU A 56 7.67 -4.26 0.76
N LEU A 57 6.59 -3.57 1.14
CA LEU A 57 6.18 -2.33 0.47
C LEU A 57 7.23 -1.23 0.67
N PHE A 58 7.82 -1.09 1.87
CA PHE A 58 8.87 -0.12 2.15
C PHE A 58 10.13 -0.29 1.30
N LYS A 59 10.45 -1.53 0.91
CA LYS A 59 11.56 -1.82 -0.01
C LYS A 59 11.30 -1.32 -1.42
N GLN A 60 10.04 -1.31 -1.86
CA GLN A 60 9.64 -0.89 -3.20
C GLN A 60 9.34 0.62 -3.29
N LEU A 61 8.99 1.27 -2.18
CA LEU A 61 8.71 2.70 -2.15
C LEU A 61 9.94 3.54 -2.52
N THR A 62 9.73 4.56 -3.36
CA THR A 62 10.73 5.60 -3.65
C THR A 62 10.91 6.53 -2.46
N LEU A 63 12.00 7.32 -2.46
CA LEU A 63 12.24 8.27 -1.35
C LEU A 63 11.15 9.33 -1.25
N GLU A 64 10.60 9.77 -2.37
CA GLU A 64 9.49 10.75 -2.38
C GLU A 64 8.23 10.17 -1.75
N GLN A 65 7.87 8.93 -2.11
CA GLN A 65 6.69 8.27 -1.53
C GLN A 65 6.85 8.03 -0.02
N LYS A 66 8.08 7.82 0.47
CA LYS A 66 8.35 7.68 1.91
C LYS A 66 8.13 8.98 2.68
N ARG A 67 8.45 10.13 2.09
CA ARG A 67 8.29 11.45 2.73
C ARG A 67 6.82 11.79 2.92
N GLU A 68 6.01 11.51 1.91
CA GLU A 68 4.57 11.76 1.97
C GLU A 68 3.82 10.84 2.97
N ILE A 69 4.39 9.71 3.40
CA ILE A 69 3.78 8.88 4.46
C ILE A 69 3.96 9.55 5.84
N GLN A 70 5.00 10.37 6.00
CA GLN A 70 5.31 11.06 7.25
C GLN A 70 4.64 12.43 7.37
N ASP A 71 4.01 12.92 6.31
CA ASP A 71 3.38 14.22 6.31
C ASP A 71 2.01 14.17 7.03
N PRO A 72 1.85 14.83 8.18
CA PRO A 72 0.59 14.85 8.93
C PRO A 72 -0.56 15.50 8.15
N GLU A 73 -0.30 16.32 7.14
CA GLU A 73 -1.34 16.93 6.30
C GLU A 73 -2.03 15.92 5.38
N THR A 74 -1.44 14.74 5.15
CA THR A 74 -1.98 13.71 4.25
C THR A 74 -3.32 13.14 4.72
N TYR A 75 -3.67 13.33 6.00
CA TYR A 75 -4.91 12.83 6.61
C TYR A 75 -5.72 13.93 7.31
N ALA A 76 -5.38 15.21 7.09
CA ALA A 76 -6.11 16.38 7.59
C ALA A 76 -7.30 16.72 6.69
#